data_AF-A0A950PC39-F1
#
_entry.id   AF-A0A950PC39-F1
#
_cell.length_a   1.000
_cell.length_b   1.000
_cell.length_c   1.000
_cell.angle_alpha   90.00
_cell.angle_beta   90.00
_cell.angle_gamma   90.00
#
_symmetry.space_group_name_H-M   'P 1'
#
loop_
_entity.id
_entity.type
_entity.pdbx_description
1 polymer ?
#
loop_
_entity_poly.entity_id
_entity_poly.type
_entity_poly.pdbx_seq_one_letter_code
_entity_poly.pdbx_strand_id
1 'polypeptide(L)' 'MLHAITTFRFPAATLRTALPAVTAILFGAFIIYGVGFAGPTTIHNAAHDVRHAFAFPCH' A
#
# COMPACT_ATOMS: atom_id res chain seq x y z
N MET A 1 -26.85 -19.54 31.33
CA MET A 1 -26.03 -18.56 32.05
C MET A 1 -24.84 -18.21 31.16
N LEU A 2 -24.78 -16.93 30.77
CA LEU A 2 -23.87 -16.16 29.90
C LEU A 2 -22.86 -16.90 28.98
N HIS A 3 -23.05 -16.73 27.67
CA HIS A 3 -22.01 -16.84 26.66
C HIS A 3 -21.02 -15.68 26.83
N ALA A 4 -19.77 -15.99 27.17
CA ALA A 4 -18.70 -15.00 27.24
C ALA A 4 -18.33 -14.55 25.83
N ILE A 5 -18.70 -13.31 25.48
CA ILE A 5 -18.24 -12.67 24.24
C ILE A 5 -16.82 -12.17 24.48
N THR A 6 -15.84 -12.86 23.93
CA THR A 6 -14.42 -12.46 23.97
C THR A 6 -14.26 -11.18 23.15
N THR A 7 -14.09 -10.04 23.81
CA THR A 7 -13.82 -8.76 23.14
C THR A 7 -12.33 -8.66 22.85
N PHE A 8 -11.96 -8.67 21.57
CA PHE A 8 -10.60 -8.36 21.15
C PHE A 8 -10.32 -6.87 21.39
N ARG A 9 -9.33 -6.56 22.24
CA ARG A 9 -8.94 -5.19 22.58
C ARG A 9 -7.54 -4.93 22.04
N PHE A 10 -7.46 -4.13 20.98
CA PHE A 10 -6.18 -3.65 20.46
C PHE A 10 -5.77 -2.37 21.20
N PRO A 11 -4.49 -2.23 21.63
CA PRO A 11 -4.01 -0.99 22.20
C PRO A 11 -4.14 0.15 21.20
N ALA A 12 -4.60 1.33 21.65
CA ALA A 12 -4.70 2.51 20.79
C ALA A 12 -3.36 2.85 20.11
N ALA A 13 -2.24 2.65 20.81
CA ALA A 13 -0.90 2.83 20.25
C ALA A 13 -0.60 1.90 19.05
N THR A 14 -1.02 0.63 19.12
CA THR A 14 -0.88 -0.33 18.02
C THR A 14 -1.70 0.09 16.82
N LEU A 15 -2.95 0.51 17.02
CA LEU A 15 -3.82 0.94 15.92
C LEU A 15 -3.30 2.20 15.21
N ARG A 16 -2.72 3.15 15.97
CA ARG A 16 -2.12 4.39 15.44
C ARG A 16 -0.98 4.13 14.45
N THR A 17 -0.22 3.05 14.64
CA THR A 17 0.87 2.69 13.73
C THR A 17 0.43 1.67 12.68
N ALA A 18 -0.40 0.70 13.06
CA ALA A 18 -0.84 -0.37 12.16
C ALA A 18 -1.74 0.13 11.04
N LEU A 19 -2.65 1.07 11.32
CA LEU A 19 -3.57 1.59 10.30
C LEU A 19 -2.83 2.26 9.13
N PRO A 20 -1.97 3.28 9.34
CA PRO A 20 -1.24 3.89 8.22
C PRO A 20 -0.27 2.92 7.55
N ALA A 21 0.36 2.00 8.30
CA ALA A 21 1.25 1.00 7.72
C ALA A 21 0.51 0.05 6.76
N VAL A 22 -0.63 -0.50 7.20
CA VAL A 22 -1.46 -1.37 6.37
C VAL A 22 -2.01 -0.60 5.17
N THR A 23 -2.48 0.63 5.35
CA THR A 23 -2.94 1.47 4.24
C THR A 23 -1.83 1.71 3.21
N ALA A 24 -0.61 2.04 3.66
CA ALA A 24 0.52 2.25 2.77
C ALA A 24 0.91 0.98 2.00
N ILE A 25 0.92 -0.18 2.67
CA ILE A 25 1.19 -1.47 2.03
C ILE A 25 0.13 -1.79 0.98
N LEU A 26 -1.15 -1.68 1.33
CA LEU A 26 -2.25 -1.96 0.41
C LEU A 26 -2.25 -1.00 -0.78
N PHE A 27 -1.97 0.28 -0.54
CA PHE A 27 -1.85 1.27 -1.60
C PHE A 27 -0.67 0.96 -2.53
N GLY A 28 0.50 0.65 -1.98
CA GLY A 28 1.67 0.24 -2.78
C GLY A 28 1.39 -1.02 -3.62
N ALA A 29 0.77 -2.03 -3.02
CA ALA A 29 0.35 -3.24 -3.73
C ALA A 29 -0.64 -2.90 -4.86
N PHE A 30 -1.64 -2.06 -4.60
CA PHE A 30 -2.60 -1.62 -5.61
C PHE A 30 -1.92 -0.98 -6.83
N ILE A 31 -0.93 -0.11 -6.61
CA ILE A 31 -0.18 0.51 -7.71
C ILE A 31 0.62 -0.53 -8.50
N ILE A 32 1.36 -1.41 -7.81
CA ILE A 32 2.20 -2.44 -8.46
C ILE A 32 1.33 -3.37 -9.32
N TYR A 33 0.26 -3.92 -8.77
CA TYR A 33 -0.62 -4.82 -9.50
C TYR A 33 -1.46 -4.07 -10.55
N GLY A 34 -1.96 -2.88 -10.22
CA GLY A 34 -2.79 -2.08 -11.11
C GLY A 34 -2.06 -1.68 -12.39
N VAL A 35 -0.79 -1.29 -12.29
CA VAL A 35 0.00 -0.92 -13.46
C VAL A 35 0.68 -2.13 -14.12
N GLY A 36 1.12 -3.12 -13.32
CA GLY A 36 1.77 -4.33 -13.82
C GLY A 36 0.88 -5.17 -14.73
N PHE A 37 -0.42 -5.18 -14.47
CA PHE A 37 -1.43 -5.92 -15.25
C PHE A 37 -2.39 -5.01 -16.03
N ALA A 38 -2.05 -3.73 -16.18
CA ALA A 38 -2.82 -2.83 -17.02
C ALA A 38 -2.80 -3.33 -18.47
N GLY A 39 -3.98 -3.55 -19.08
CA GLY A 39 -4.08 -3.88 -20.50
C GLY A 39 -3.46 -2.82 -21.42
N PRO A 40 -3.63 -1.52 -21.16
CA PRO A 40 -2.97 -0.47 -21.92
C PRO A 40 -1.47 -0.37 -21.63
N THR A 41 -0.65 -0.50 -22.67
CA THR A 41 0.82 -0.34 -22.59
C THR A 41 1.24 1.06 -22.13
N THR A 42 0.43 2.09 -22.41
CA THR A 42 0.70 3.47 -21.98
C THR A 42 0.84 3.60 -20.46
N ILE A 43 -0.03 2.94 -19.69
CA ILE A 43 -0.02 3.02 -18.23
C ILE A 43 1.20 2.26 -17.68
N HIS A 44 1.50 1.09 -18.26
CA HIS A 44 2.68 0.31 -17.90
C HIS A 44 3.98 1.07 -18.16
N ASN A 45 4.12 1.67 -19.35
CA ASN A 45 5.28 2.45 -19.74
C ASN A 45 5.44 3.71 -18.88
N ALA A 46 4.35 4.42 -18.59
CA ALA A 46 4.39 5.59 -17.71
C ALA A 46 4.95 5.25 -16.32
N ALA A 47 4.62 4.09 -15.74
CA ALA A 47 5.22 3.69 -14.47
C ALA A 47 6.71 3.32 -14.58
N HIS A 48 7.16 2.75 -15.70
CA HIS A 48 8.60 2.53 -15.93
C HIS A 48 9.35 3.85 -16.12
N ASP A 49 8.76 4.82 -16.83
CA ASP A 49 9.33 6.14 -17.07
C ASP A 49 9.50 6.94 -15.77
N VAL A 50 8.58 6.77 -14.82
CA VAL A 50 8.66 7.37 -13.49
C VAL A 50 9.95 6.95 -12.76
N ARG A 51 10.40 5.70 -12.89
CA ARG A 51 11.70 5.27 -12.31
C ARG A 51 12.88 6.00 -12.96
N HIS A 52 12.80 6.30 -14.26
CA HIS A 52 13.82 7.08 -14.96
C HIS A 52 13.79 8.56 -14.56
N ALA A 53 12.61 9.13 -14.31
CA ALA A 53 12.44 10.50 -13.83
C ALA A 53 12.88 10.67 -12.36
N PHE A 54 12.75 9.64 -11.52
CA PHE A 54 13.19 9.66 -10.12
C PHE A 54 14.69 9.40 -9.93
N ALA A 55 15.42 9.02 -10.99
CA ALA A 55 16.88 9.14 -10.99
C ALA A 55 17.24 10.63 -11.04
N PHE A 56 17.08 11.31 -9.90
CA PHE A 56 17.64 12.64 -9.70
C PHE A 56 19.13 12.56 -10.06
N PRO A 57 19.65 13.41 -10.96
CA PRO A 57 21.08 13.50 -11.17
C PRO A 57 21.71 13.85 -9.80
N CYS A 58 22.52 12.95 -9.28
CA CYS A 58 23.26 13.14 -8.03
C CYS A 58 24.51 14.00 -8.21
N HIS A 59 24.46 14.92 -9.17
CA HIS A 59 25.42 16.02 -9.27
C HIS A 59 24.87 17.22 -8.51
#